data_AF-A0A9C7UPA7-F1
#
_entry.id   AF-A0A9C7UPA7-F1
#
_cell.length_a   1.000
_cell.length_b   1.000
_cell.length_c   1.000
_cell.angle_alpha   90.00
_cell.angle_beta   90.00
_cell.angle_gamma   90.00
#
_symmetry.space_group_name_H-M   'P 1'
#
loop_
_entity.id
_entity.type
_entity.pdbx_description
1 polymer ?
#
loop_
_entity_poly.entity_id
_entity_poly.type
_entity_poly.pdbx_seq_one_letter_code
_entity_poly.pdbx_strand_id
1 'polypeptide(L)'
;MSVERKQVLTLYKQLLRALKYYPSVRRDNLLKVLKEEFRANRDVQGPTKVQKIELAKMELKRLQVYKSIRDPENVQKPNSSSDWIIRL
;
A
#
# COMPACT_ATOMS: atom_id res chain seq x y z
N MET A 1 -17.73 -12.59 4.88
CA MET A 1 -16.99 -11.30 4.79
C MET A 1 -17.14 -10.76 3.37
N SER A 2 -17.45 -9.48 3.17
CA SER A 2 -17.51 -8.90 1.82
C SER A 2 -16.13 -8.88 1.15
N VAL A 3 -16.09 -9.12 -0.16
CA VAL A 3 -14.86 -9.15 -0.98
C VAL A 3 -14.06 -7.86 -0.79
N GLU A 4 -14.74 -6.72 -0.74
CA GLU A 4 -14.15 -5.40 -0.53
C GLU A 4 -13.43 -5.28 0.82
N ARG A 5 -14.00 -5.81 1.91
CA ARG A 5 -13.36 -5.75 3.22
C ARG A 5 -12.05 -6.54 3.23
N LYS A 6 -12.01 -7.68 2.54
CA LYS A 6 -10.79 -8.49 2.38
C LYS A 6 -9.72 -7.74 1.58
N GLN A 7 -10.11 -7.02 0.53
CA GLN A 7 -9.19 -6.19 -0.26
C GLN A 7 -8.58 -5.06 0.58
N VAL A 8 -9.41 -4.31 1.33
CA VAL A 8 -8.94 -3.23 2.20
C VAL A 8 -7.95 -3.75 3.26
N LEU A 9 -8.27 -4.88 3.90
CA LEU A 9 -7.38 -5.48 4.90
C LEU A 9 -6.07 -5.99 4.30
N THR A 10 -6.11 -6.52 3.07
CA THR A 10 -4.90 -6.93 2.35
C THR A 10 -4.01 -5.73 2.06
N LEU A 11 -4.61 -4.66 1.53
CA LEU A 11 -3.92 -3.41 1.22
C LEU A 11 -3.27 -2.80 2.47
N TYR A 12 -4.02 -2.74 3.58
CA TYR A 12 -3.52 -2.29 4.87
C TYR A 12 -2.29 -3.09 5.33
N LYS A 13 -2.35 -4.42 5.27
CA LYS A 13 -1.22 -5.28 5.62
C LYS A 13 -0.01 -5.05 4.72
N GLN A 14 -0.22 -4.85 3.42
CA GLN A 14 0.84 -4.59 2.45
C GLN A 14 1.51 -3.24 2.71
N LEU A 15 0.73 -2.18 2.98
CA LEU A 15 1.24 -0.85 3.32
C LEU A 15 2.07 -0.87 4.61
N LEU A 16 1.57 -1.53 5.66
CA LEU A 16 2.33 -1.70 6.90
C LEU A 16 3.66 -2.41 6.68
N ARG A 17 3.67 -3.45 5.83
CA ARG A 17 4.91 -4.17 5.50
C ARG A 17 5.87 -3.30 4.69
N ALA A 18 5.38 -2.56 3.69
CA ALA A 18 6.20 -1.69 2.87
C ALA A 18 6.84 -0.55 3.70
N LEU A 19 6.06 0.06 4.59
CA LEU A 19 6.55 1.11 5.49
C LEU A 19 7.71 0.66 6.38
N LYS A 20 7.81 -0.62 6.76
CA LYS A 20 8.94 -1.13 7.57
C LYS A 20 10.29 -0.88 6.89
N TYR A 21 10.33 -0.93 5.56
CA TYR A 21 11.53 -0.75 4.76
C TYR A 21 11.82 0.73 4.43
N TYR A 22 10.89 1.64 4.71
CA TYR A 22 11.02 3.07 4.41
C TYR A 22 12.21 3.71 5.16
N PRO A 23 13.19 4.31 4.45
CA PRO A 23 14.42 4.82 5.05
C PRO A 23 14.23 6.22 5.63
N SER A 24 13.38 6.36 6.64
CA SER A 24 13.14 7.63 7.32
C SER A 24 13.05 7.47 8.83
N VAL A 25 13.63 8.43 9.57
CA VAL A 25 13.44 8.55 11.03
C VAL A 25 11.97 8.78 11.40
N ARG A 26 11.15 9.29 10.47
CA ARG A 26 9.71 9.50 10.68
C ARG A 26 8.86 8.26 10.38
N ARG A 27 9.47 7.13 10.02
CA ARG A 27 8.77 5.88 9.67
C ARG A 27 7.75 5.46 10.73
N ASP A 28 8.12 5.56 12.00
CA ASP A 28 7.24 5.09 13.08
C ASP A 28 6.04 6.03 13.27
N ASN A 29 6.23 7.33 13.04
CA ASN A 29 5.13 8.29 12.97
C ASN A 29 4.22 8.02 11.77
N LEU A 30 4.79 7.73 10.59
CA LEU A 30 4.01 7.36 9.40
C LEU A 30 3.20 6.07 9.63
N LEU A 31 3.76 5.07 10.30
CA LEU A 31 3.05 3.86 10.69
C LEU A 31 1.87 4.17 11.63
N LYS A 32 2.04 5.11 12.57
CA LYS A 32 0.97 5.55 13.47
C LYS A 32 -0.14 6.26 12.68
N VAL A 33 0.21 7.26 11.88
CA VAL A 33 -0.74 8.03 11.06
C VAL A 33 -1.52 7.09 10.12
N LEU A 34 -0.85 6.16 9.45
CA LEU A 34 -1.51 5.20 8.56
C LEU A 34 -2.56 4.35 9.32
N LYS A 35 -2.24 3.90 10.54
CA LYS A 35 -3.19 3.14 11.37
C LYS A 35 -4.39 4.01 11.77
N GLU A 36 -4.15 5.27 12.11
CA GLU A 36 -5.19 6.22 12.48
C GLU A 36 -6.11 6.53 11.29
N GLU A 37 -5.56 6.74 10.09
CA GLU A 37 -6.33 6.96 8.88
C GLU A 37 -7.23 5.77 8.52
N PHE A 38 -6.71 4.54 8.58
CA PHE A 38 -7.52 3.34 8.32
C PHE A 38 -8.62 3.14 9.36
N ARG A 39 -8.38 3.52 10.62
CA ARG A 39 -9.39 3.48 11.69
C ARG A 39 -10.46 4.56 11.50
N ALA A 40 -10.05 5.79 11.22
CA ALA A 40 -10.94 6.93 11.00
C ALA A 40 -11.86 6.73 9.79
N ASN A 41 -11.40 6.00 8.77
CA ASN A 41 -12.14 5.76 7.53
C ASN A 41 -12.81 4.37 7.48
N ARG A 42 -12.97 3.68 8.62
CA ARG A 42 -13.51 2.31 8.66
C ARG A 42 -14.90 2.19 8.03
N ASP A 43 -15.73 3.22 8.24
CA ASP A 43 -17.15 3.20 7.90
C ASP A 43 -17.44 4.01 6.61
N VAL A 44 -16.40 4.41 5.87
CA VAL A 44 -16.54 5.10 4.57
C VAL A 44 -17.09 4.15 3.52
N GLN A 45 -18.09 4.60 2.77
CA GLN A 45 -18.78 3.83 1.73
C GLN A 45 -18.83 4.59 0.40
N GLY A 46 -19.31 3.90 -0.65
CA GLY A 46 -19.57 4.50 -1.94
C GLY A 46 -18.32 5.05 -2.65
N PRO A 47 -18.46 6.11 -3.45
CA PRO A 47 -17.38 6.65 -4.29
C PRO A 47 -16.13 7.06 -3.51
N THR A 48 -16.30 7.61 -2.30
CA THR A 48 -15.19 8.04 -1.44
C THR A 48 -14.33 6.86 -1.00
N LYS A 49 -14.92 5.69 -0.78
CA LYS A 49 -14.19 4.46 -0.44
C LYS A 49 -13.30 4.03 -1.59
N VAL A 50 -13.84 4.05 -2.82
CA VAL A 50 -13.10 3.68 -4.04
C VAL A 50 -11.90 4.61 -4.24
N GLN A 51 -12.11 5.92 -4.12
CA GLN A 51 -11.03 6.91 -4.21
C GLN A 51 -9.92 6.67 -3.17
N LYS A 52 -10.28 6.40 -1.91
CA LYS A 52 -9.30 6.10 -0.86
C LYS A 52 -8.53 4.79 -1.12
N ILE A 53 -9.20 3.76 -1.64
CA ILE A 53 -8.54 2.51 -2.03
C ILE A 53 -7.52 2.77 -3.14
N GLU A 54 -7.88 3.58 -4.14
CA GLU A 54 -6.98 3.87 -5.27
C GLU A 54 -5.78 4.70 -4.85
N LEU A 55 -5.98 5.72 -4.01
CA LEU A 55 -4.88 6.48 -3.41
C LEU A 55 -3.94 5.56 -2.60
N ALA A 56 -4.50 4.65 -1.82
CA ALA A 56 -3.71 3.74 -1.01
C ALA A 56 -2.95 2.69 -1.85
N LYS A 57 -3.47 2.27 -3.02
CA LYS A 57 -2.73 1.45 -3.99
C LYS A 57 -1.56 2.22 -4.61
N MET A 58 -1.76 3.49 -4.96
CA MET A 58 -0.69 4.35 -5.50
C MET A 58 0.45 4.50 -4.48
N GLU A 59 0.11 4.79 -3.22
CA GLU A 59 1.10 4.92 -2.15
C GLU A 59 1.81 3.59 -1.87
N LEU A 60 1.10 2.45 -1.94
CA LEU A 60 1.73 1.14 -1.83
C LEU A 60 2.80 0.91 -2.90
N LYS A 61 2.50 1.23 -4.16
CA LYS A 61 3.45 1.10 -5.27
C LYS A 61 4.70 1.96 -5.03
N ARG A 62 4.52 3.19 -4.55
CA ARG A 62 5.62 4.09 -4.19
C ARG A 62 6.48 3.51 -3.06
N LEU A 63 5.86 2.99 -2.00
CA LEU A 63 6.58 2.44 -0.84
C LEU A 63 7.31 1.13 -1.15
N GLN A 64 6.79 0.32 -2.08
CA GLN A 64 7.40 -0.93 -2.50
C GLN A 64 8.78 -0.75 -3.13
N VAL A 65 9.07 0.42 -3.74
CA VAL A 65 10.40 0.74 -4.30
C VAL A 65 11.49 0.62 -3.23
N TYR A 66 11.20 1.03 -1.99
CA TYR A 66 12.18 0.94 -0.90
C TYR A 66 12.37 -0.49 -0.40
N LYS A 67 11.37 -1.36 -0.57
CA LYS A 67 11.52 -2.79 -0.26
C LYS A 67 12.55 -3.43 -1.20
N SER A 68 12.47 -3.16 -2.51
CA SER A 68 13.43 -3.71 -3.48
C SER A 68 14.86 -3.20 -3.31
N ILE A 69 15.03 -1.98 -2.81
CA ILE A 69 16.37 -1.42 -2.51
C ILE A 69 17.00 -2.10 -1.30
N ARG A 70 16.19 -2.45 -0.28
CA ARG A 70 16.68 -2.90 1.02
C ARG A 70 16.67 -4.43 1.19
N ASP A 71 15.87 -5.14 0.40
CA ASP A 71 15.67 -6.58 0.47
C ASP A 71 15.39 -7.11 -0.96
N PRO A 72 16.42 -7.19 -1.82
CA PRO A 72 16.26 -7.52 -3.24
C PRO A 72 15.80 -8.97 -3.48
N GLU A 73 16.05 -9.90 -2.55
CA GLU A 73 15.64 -11.30 -2.66
C GLU A 73 14.15 -11.51 -2.33
N ASN A 74 13.55 -10.63 -1.52
CA ASN A 74 12.15 -10.71 -1.09
C ASN A 74 11.25 -9.73 -1.88
N VAL A 75 11.66 -9.30 -3.07
CA VAL A 75 10.78 -8.50 -3.92
C VAL A 75 9.60 -9.36 -4.33
N GLN A 76 8.41 -8.99 -3.85
CA GLN A 76 7.16 -9.55 -4.36
C GLN A 76 7.13 -9.16 -5.83
N LYS A 77 7.45 -10.10 -6.74
CA LYS A 77 7.34 -9.87 -8.17
C LYS A 77 5.93 -9.33 -8.41
N PRO A 78 5.76 -8.16 -9.07
CA PRO A 78 4.43 -7.71 -9.44
C PRO A 78 3.78 -8.87 -10.18
N ASN A 79 2.58 -9.25 -9.76
CA ASN A 79 1.83 -10.33 -10.39
C ASN A 79 1.81 -10.01 -11.89
N SER A 80 2.51 -10.83 -12.67
CA SER A 80 2.88 -10.53 -14.05
C SER A 80 1.62 -10.49 -14.91
N SER A 81 1.02 -9.32 -15.03
CA SER A 81 0.04 -8.97 -16.05
C SER A 81 -0.04 -7.46 -16.09
N SER A 82 0.87 -6.85 -16.84
CA SER A 82 0.67 -5.62 -17.59
C SER A 82 2.01 -5.20 -18.18
N ASP A 83 2.25 -5.70 -19.40
CA ASP A 83 3.00 -5.00 -20.42
C ASP A 83 2.59 -3.51 -20.44
N TRP A 84 3.54 -2.64 -20.09
CA TRP A 84 3.61 -1.27 -20.60
C TRP A 84 4.98 -0.67 -20.28
N ILE A 85 6.06 -1.35 -20.68
CA ILE A 85 7.29 -0.59 -20.89
C ILE A 85 7.06 0.21 -22.17
N ILE A 86 6.72 1.48 -22.00
CA ILE A 86 6.85 2.50 -23.04
C ILE A 86 8.32 2.48 -23.45
N ARG A 87 8.57 1.96 -24.64
CA ARG A 87 9.84 2.15 -25.35
C ARG A 87 9.96 3.65 -25.64
N LEU A 88 10.95 4.28 -25.04
CA LEU A 88 11.61 5.47 -25.57
C LEU A 88 12.98 5.01 -26.06
#